data_AF-A0A821FEX5-F1
#
_entry.id   AF-A0A821FEX5-F1
#
_cell.length_a   1.000
_cell.length_b   1.000
_cell.length_c   1.000
_cell.angle_alpha   90.00
_cell.angle_beta   90.00
_cell.angle_gamma   90.00
#
_symmetry.space_group_name_H-M   'P 1'
#
loop_
_entity.id
_entity.type
_entity.pdbx_description
1 polymer ?
#
loop_
_entity_poly.entity_id
_entity_poly.type
_entity_poly.pdbx_seq_one_letter_code
_entity_poly.pdbx_strand_id
1 'polypeptide(L)' 'GVTNDDYDTYYEEWQRFDPLGSQFIQYEHVLDFVDNLESPLRIPKSNHLYLFV' A
#
# COMPACT_ATOMS: atom_id res chain seq x y z
N GLY A 1 5.08 -9.66 -15.21
CA GLY A 1 5.94 -8.47 -15.03
C GLY A 1 5.04 -7.29 -14.81
N VAL A 2 5.47 -6.31 -14.03
CA VAL A 2 4.67 -5.10 -13.73
C VAL A 2 4.50 -4.30 -15.03
N THR A 3 3.26 -3.91 -15.31
CA THR A 3 2.77 -3.18 -16.49
C THR A 3 2.50 -1.71 -16.14
N ASN A 4 2.21 -0.87 -17.14
CA ASN A 4 1.79 0.51 -16.88
C ASN A 4 0.48 0.59 -16.08
N ASP A 5 -0.46 -0.32 -16.35
CA ASP A 5 -1.74 -0.39 -15.64
C ASP A 5 -1.54 -0.69 -14.13
N ASP A 6 -0.50 -1.46 -13.79
CA ASP A 6 -0.12 -1.71 -12.38
C ASP A 6 0.42 -0.43 -11.69
N TYR A 7 1.05 0.48 -12.43
CA TYR A 7 1.48 1.78 -11.88
C TYR A 7 0.31 2.74 -11.73
N ASP A 8 -0.65 2.73 -12.65
CA ASP A 8 -1.86 3.56 -12.55
C ASP A 8 -2.68 3.19 -11.31
N THR A 9 -2.93 1.88 -11.10
CA THR A 9 -3.62 1.38 -9.90
C THR A 9 -2.85 1.68 -8.61
N TYR A 10 -1.51 1.66 -8.63
CA TYR A 10 -0.69 2.10 -7.50
C TYR A 10 -0.94 3.57 -7.14
N TYR A 11 -0.98 4.47 -8.12
CA TYR A 11 -1.19 5.90 -7.87
C TYR A 11 -2.63 6.20 -7.43
N GLU A 12 -3.61 5.48 -7.95
CA GLU A 12 -5.00 5.54 -7.49
C GLU A 12 -5.11 5.18 -6.01
N GLU A 13 -4.47 4.09 -5.57
CA GLU A 13 -4.45 3.72 -4.16
C GLU A 13 -3.60 4.70 -3.33
N TRP A 14 -2.46 5.16 -3.82
CA TRP A 14 -1.59 6.13 -3.13
C TRP A 14 -2.33 7.43 -2.79
N GLN A 15 -3.14 7.95 -3.71
CA GLN A 15 -3.92 9.17 -3.49
C GLN A 15 -4.89 9.08 -2.31
N ARG A 16 -5.33 7.87 -1.92
CA ARG A 16 -6.18 7.67 -0.74
C ARG A 16 -5.41 7.91 0.57
N PHE A 17 -4.11 7.65 0.57
CA PHE A 17 -3.24 7.81 1.73
C PHE A 17 -2.48 9.14 1.75
N ASP A 18 -2.30 9.77 0.59
CA ASP A 18 -1.66 11.08 0.42
C ASP A 18 -2.51 12.02 -0.46
N PRO A 19 -3.69 12.46 0.01
CA PRO A 19 -4.60 13.32 -0.76
C PRO A 19 -4.03 14.72 -1.01
N LEU A 20 -3.00 15.12 -0.26
CA LEU A 20 -2.33 16.41 -0.40
C LEU A 20 -1.13 16.37 -1.35
N GLY A 21 -0.77 15.19 -1.88
CA GLY A 21 0.39 15.02 -2.76
C GLY A 21 1.72 15.39 -2.08
N SER A 22 1.81 15.18 -0.77
CA SER A 22 3.01 15.45 0.01
C SER A 22 4.17 14.51 -0.32
N GLN A 23 3.88 13.38 -0.98
CA GLN A 23 4.79 12.26 -1.25
C GLN A 23 5.23 11.53 0.03
N PHE A 24 4.48 11.69 1.11
CA PHE A 24 4.70 10.99 2.37
C PHE A 24 3.44 10.27 2.83
N ILE A 25 3.63 9.14 3.48
CA ILE A 25 2.60 8.39 4.19
C ILE A 25 3.05 8.19 5.63
N GLN A 26 2.11 8.21 6.57
CA GLN A 26 2.41 7.89 7.96
C GLN A 26 2.78 6.40 8.09
N TYR A 27 3.81 6.10 8.89
CA TYR A 27 4.34 4.74 9.03
C TYR A 27 3.26 3.71 9.41
N GLU A 28 2.32 4.10 10.27
CA GLU A 28 1.20 3.26 10.70
C GLU A 28 0.28 2.81 9.56
N HIS A 29 0.17 3.61 8.49
CA HIS A 29 -0.66 3.30 7.32
C HIS A 29 0.08 2.50 6.24
N VAL A 30 1.40 2.32 6.34
CA VAL A 30 2.19 1.63 5.30
C VAL A 30 1.71 0.20 5.11
N LEU A 31 1.41 -0.52 6.19
CA LEU A 31 0.93 -1.90 6.12
C LEU A 31 -0.45 -2.00 5.45
N ASP A 32 -1.32 -1.03 5.72
CA ASP A 32 -2.65 -0.99 5.12
C ASP A 32 -2.58 -0.56 3.65
N PHE A 33 -1.65 0.33 3.30
CA PHE A 33 -1.40 0.71 1.91
C PHE A 33 -0.95 -0.49 1.08
N VAL A 34 0.09 -1.21 1.51
CA VAL A 34 0.63 -2.32 0.72
C VAL A 34 -0.33 -3.52 0.65
N ASP A 35 -1.23 -3.68 1.63
CA ASP A 35 -2.28 -4.71 1.60
C ASP A 35 -3.43 -4.36 0.66
N ASN A 36 -3.70 -3.06 0.42
CA ASN A 36 -4.78 -2.61 -0.47
C ASN A 36 -4.38 -2.52 -1.95
N LEU A 37 -3.09 -2.60 -2.28
CA LEU A 37 -2.64 -2.65 -3.67
C LEU A 37 -3.21 -3.88 -4.39
N GLU A 38 -3.34 -3.79 -5.71
CA GLU A 38 -3.73 -4.93 -6.55
C GLU A 38 -2.56 -5.88 -6.80
N SER A 39 -2.86 -7.15 -7.12
CA SER A 39 -1.82 -8.09 -7.56
C SER A 39 -1.26 -7.63 -8.91
N PRO A 40 0.07 -7.58 -9.11
CA PRO A 40 1.12 -8.25 -8.33
C PRO A 40 1.80 -7.38 -7.25
N LEU A 41 1.37 -6.13 -7.06
CA LEU A 41 2.00 -5.19 -6.13
C LEU A 41 1.56 -5.38 -4.67
N ARG A 42 0.44 -6.06 -4.45
CA ARG A 42 -0.10 -6.37 -3.13
C ARG A 42 0.89 -7.15 -2.26
N ILE A 43 1.13 -6.64 -1.05
CA ILE A 43 1.78 -7.35 0.04
C ILE A 43 0.73 -7.61 1.12
N PRO A 44 0.17 -8.82 1.20
CA PRO A 44 -0.90 -9.12 2.15
C PRO A 44 -0.45 -8.85 3.59
N LYS A 45 -1.32 -8.21 4.38
CA LYS A 45 -1.05 -8.01 5.81
C LYS A 45 -0.94 -9.39 6.47
N SER A 46 0.27 -9.74 6.90
CA SER A 46 0.48 -11.00 7.59
C SER A 46 -0.19 -10.95 8.96
N ASN A 47 -0.99 -11.96 9.30
CA ASN A 47 -1.68 -12.07 10.60
C ASN A 47 -0.73 -12.31 11.80
N HIS A 48 0.59 -12.12 11.66
CA HIS A 48 1.59 -12.46 12.68
C HIS A 48 1.82 -11.39 13.75
N LEU A 49 0.98 -10.35 13.82
CA LEU A 49 1.10 -9.27 14.81
C LEU A 49 0.70 -9.66 16.25
N TYR A 50 0.61 -10.96 16.57
CA TYR A 50 0.32 -11.49 17.92
C TYR A 50 1.52 -12.17 18.61
N LEU A 51 2.77 -11.95 18.18
CA LEU A 51 3.93 -12.60 18.82
C LEU A 51 5.06 -11.67 19.27
N PHE A 52 4.70 -10.50 19.80
CA PHE A 52 5.57 -9.77 20.74
C PHE A 52 4.70 -9.14 21.85
N VAL A 53 4.22 -10.01 22.74
CA VAL A 53 4.11 -9.71 24.18
C VAL A 53 5.47 -9.85 24.83
#